data_AF-A0A3N5TFE3-F1
#
_entry.id   AF-A0A3N5TFE3-F1
#
_cell.length_a   1.000
_cell.length_b   1.000
_cell.length_c   1.000
_cell.angle_alpha   90.00
_cell.angle_beta   90.00
_cell.angle_gamma   90.00
#
_symmetry.space_group_name_H-M   'P 1'
#
loop_
_entity.id
_entity.type
_entity.pdbx_description
1 polymer ?
#
loop_
_entity_poly.entity_id
_entity_poly.type
_entity_poly.pdbx_seq_one_letter_code
_entity_poly.pdbx_strand_id
1 'polypeptide(L)'
;DLFHMKPVISPTAEGAVKAGTVRDKDEQLKFALEKLEKGLGQDTRPLVMLEYSDNRQWVENNVLGELKSRYASAEIILQPLSLTSGAHMGPGTWAVAFLPSTH
;
A
#
# COMPACT_ATOMS: atom_id res chain seq x y z
N ASP A 1 -10.57 13.34 19.06
CA ASP A 1 -9.17 13.77 18.83
C ASP A 1 -9.10 14.71 17.66
N LEU A 2 -8.27 15.75 17.72
CA LEU A 2 -8.15 16.78 16.68
C LEU A 2 -7.82 16.14 15.33
N PHE A 3 -8.86 16.04 14.50
CA PHE A 3 -8.95 15.42 13.17
C PHE A 3 -8.44 13.97 13.16
N HIS A 4 -9.34 13.00 12.98
CA HIS A 4 -9.08 11.54 12.86
C HIS A 4 -8.22 11.17 11.62
N MET A 5 -7.11 11.87 11.40
CA MET A 5 -6.16 11.68 10.32
C MET A 5 -5.21 10.55 10.70
N LYS A 6 -5.01 9.63 9.76
CA LYS A 6 -4.02 8.56 9.81
C LYS A 6 -2.78 8.98 9.01
N PRO A 7 -1.57 8.83 9.55
CA PRO A 7 -0.36 9.11 8.78
C PRO A 7 -0.13 8.02 7.73
N VAL A 8 0.42 8.41 6.58
CA VAL A 8 1.03 7.47 5.63
C VAL A 8 2.54 7.56 5.81
N ILE A 9 3.17 6.45 6.15
CA ILE A 9 4.61 6.36 6.40
C ILE A 9 5.28 5.62 5.24
N SER A 10 6.40 6.13 4.75
CA SER A 10 7.20 5.50 3.71
C SER A 10 8.63 5.30 4.21
N PRO A 11 9.17 4.08 4.16
CA PRO A 11 10.61 3.86 4.31
C PRO A 11 11.38 4.54 3.16
N THR A 12 12.51 5.18 3.47
CA THR A 12 13.50 5.70 2.50
C THR A 12 14.91 5.29 2.93
N ALA A 13 15.93 5.60 2.12
CA ALA A 13 17.32 5.31 2.44
C ALA A 13 17.79 6.04 3.72
N GLU A 14 17.20 7.20 4.00
CA GLU A 14 17.48 8.05 5.17
C GLU A 14 16.61 7.70 6.39
N GLY A 15 15.65 6.78 6.24
CA GLY A 15 14.76 6.32 7.30
C GLY A 15 13.27 6.48 6.95
N ALA A 16 12.40 6.26 7.93
CA ALA A 16 10.96 6.37 7.72
C ALA A 16 10.52 7.84 7.72
N VAL A 17 9.81 8.26 6.67
CA VAL A 17 9.26 9.61 6.53
C VAL A 17 7.74 9.59 6.50
N LYS A 18 7.13 10.68 6.95
CA LYS A 18 5.70 10.91 6.78
C LYS A 18 5.42 11.35 5.34
N ALA A 19 4.97 10.42 4.51
CA ALA A 19 4.66 10.65 3.10
C ALA A 19 3.34 11.41 2.90
N GLY A 20 2.44 11.36 3.89
CA GLY A 20 1.15 12.06 3.82
C GLY A 20 0.28 11.87 5.06
N THR A 21 -0.95 12.38 4.97
CA THR A 21 -2.03 12.16 5.94
C THR A 21 -3.34 11.95 5.22
N VAL A 22 -4.13 10.99 5.68
CA VAL A 22 -5.41 10.57 5.10
C VAL A 22 -6.44 10.40 6.20
N ARG A 23 -7.71 10.64 5.92
CA ARG A 23 -8.79 10.59 6.93
C ARG A 23 -9.33 9.20 7.14
N ASP A 24 -9.52 8.47 6.05
CA ASP A 24 -10.24 7.22 6.02
C ASP A 24 -9.61 6.24 5.04
N LYS A 25 -10.29 5.11 4.84
CA LYS A 25 -9.85 3.99 4.01
C LYS A 25 -9.88 4.29 2.52
N ASP A 26 -10.80 5.15 2.09
CA ASP A 26 -10.92 5.54 0.68
C ASP A 26 -9.82 6.53 0.30
N GLU A 27 -9.53 7.48 1.19
CA GLU A 27 -8.38 8.38 1.04
C GLU A 27 -7.04 7.60 1.10
N GLN A 28 -6.93 6.55 1.91
CA GLN A 28 -5.75 5.66 1.90
C GLN A 28 -5.57 4.99 0.53
N LEU A 29 -6.63 4.39 -0.02
CA LEU A 29 -6.57 3.73 -1.32
C LEU A 29 -6.18 4.73 -2.42
N LYS A 30 -6.85 5.90 -2.45
CA LYS A 30 -6.52 6.96 -3.40
C LYS A 30 -5.04 7.38 -3.32
N PHE A 31 -4.53 7.62 -2.12
CA PHE A 31 -3.13 7.99 -1.92
C PHE A 31 -2.16 6.92 -2.46
N ALA A 32 -2.45 5.65 -2.18
CA ALA A 32 -1.63 4.54 -2.65
C ALA A 32 -1.63 4.43 -4.18
N LEU A 33 -2.80 4.57 -4.82
CA LEU A 33 -2.92 4.53 -6.28
C LEU A 33 -2.15 5.68 -6.95
N GLU A 34 -2.24 6.90 -6.43
CA GLU A 34 -1.47 8.04 -6.94
C GLU A 34 0.04 7.81 -6.83
N LYS A 35 0.50 7.10 -5.80
CA LYS A 35 1.93 6.74 -5.63
C LYS A 35 2.35 5.66 -6.62
N LEU A 36 1.53 4.63 -6.81
CA LEU A 36 1.77 3.56 -7.78
C LEU A 36 1.80 4.10 -9.21
N GLU A 37 0.85 4.96 -9.58
CA GLU A 37 0.79 5.57 -10.91
C GLU A 37 2.06 6.38 -11.22
N LYS A 38 2.53 7.17 -10.25
CA LYS A 38 3.80 7.93 -10.39
C LYS A 38 5.03 7.03 -10.45
N GLY A 39 5.00 5.88 -9.79
CA GLY A 39 6.17 5.00 -9.64
C GLY A 39 6.30 3.91 -10.70
N LEU A 40 5.20 3.44 -11.28
CA LEU A 40 5.17 2.29 -12.19
C LEU A 40 5.23 2.65 -13.68
N GLY A 41 4.92 3.89 -14.05
CA GLY A 41 4.83 4.30 -15.45
C GLY A 41 3.66 3.64 -16.19
N GLN A 42 3.66 3.69 -17.53
CA GLN A 42 2.50 3.29 -18.34
C GLN A 42 2.54 1.89 -18.95
N ASP A 43 3.68 1.20 -19.01
CA ASP A 43 3.75 -0.09 -19.72
C ASP A 43 4.83 -1.02 -19.13
N THR A 44 4.57 -1.53 -17.92
CA THR A 44 5.46 -2.48 -17.24
C THR A 44 4.67 -3.68 -16.70
N ARG A 45 5.35 -4.80 -16.44
CA ARG A 45 4.83 -5.91 -15.61
C ARG A 45 5.34 -5.73 -14.19
N PRO A 46 4.76 -4.82 -13.39
CA PRO A 46 5.31 -4.50 -12.09
C PRO A 46 5.09 -5.65 -11.11
N LEU A 47 5.99 -5.75 -10.13
CA LEU A 47 5.74 -6.54 -8.93
C LEU A 47 5.17 -5.62 -7.86
N VAL A 48 3.99 -5.95 -7.34
CA VAL A 48 3.35 -5.24 -6.24
C VAL A 48 3.16 -6.18 -5.07
N MET A 49 3.59 -5.76 -3.89
CA MET A 49 3.43 -6.50 -2.65
C MET A 49 2.46 -5.75 -1.75
N LEU A 50 1.38 -6.43 -1.36
CA LEU A 50 0.40 -5.97 -0.40
C LEU A 50 0.58 -6.71 0.92
N GLU A 51 0.63 -5.95 2.01
CA GLU A 51 0.71 -6.50 3.36
C GLU A 51 -0.48 -6.03 4.21
N TYR A 52 -0.92 -6.85 5.17
CA TYR A 52 -2.10 -6.57 6.00
C TYR A 52 -1.94 -7.01 7.46
N SER A 53 -2.61 -6.35 8.40
CA SER A 53 -2.79 -6.80 9.80
C SER A 53 -4.27 -6.74 10.18
N ASP A 54 -4.89 -7.88 10.51
CA ASP A 54 -6.29 -8.00 10.97
C ASP A 54 -7.36 -7.35 10.07
N ASN A 55 -7.02 -7.04 8.81
CA ASN A 55 -7.91 -6.38 7.84
C ASN A 55 -7.84 -7.03 6.45
N ARG A 56 -7.43 -8.31 6.36
CA ARG A 56 -7.24 -9.06 5.11
C ARG A 56 -8.38 -8.86 4.11
N GLN A 57 -9.62 -9.10 4.54
CA GLN A 57 -10.80 -8.99 3.67
C GLN A 57 -10.95 -7.59 3.07
N TRP A 58 -10.64 -6.55 3.84
CA TRP A 58 -10.71 -5.18 3.33
C TRP A 58 -9.63 -4.94 2.28
N VAL A 59 -8.40 -5.39 2.51
CA VAL A 59 -7.29 -5.27 1.53
C VAL A 59 -7.57 -6.08 0.27
N GLU A 60 -8.06 -7.31 0.40
CA GLU A 60 -8.42 -8.17 -0.74
C GLU A 60 -9.52 -7.56 -1.60
N ASN A 61 -10.62 -7.10 -0.99
CA ASN A 61 -11.78 -6.64 -1.74
C ASN A 61 -11.59 -5.25 -2.35
N ASN A 62 -10.85 -4.35 -1.68
CA ASN A 62 -10.79 -2.93 -2.06
C ASN A 62 -9.45 -2.55 -2.70
N VAL A 63 -8.33 -3.08 -2.21
CA VAL A 63 -7.00 -2.70 -2.71
C VAL A 63 -6.58 -3.66 -3.83
N LEU A 64 -6.56 -4.97 -3.57
CA LEU A 64 -6.15 -5.96 -4.56
C LEU A 64 -7.08 -5.96 -5.79
N GLY A 65 -8.38 -5.86 -5.59
CA GLY A 65 -9.36 -5.76 -6.68
C GLY A 65 -9.08 -4.56 -7.60
N GLU A 66 -8.85 -3.39 -7.02
CA GLU A 66 -8.56 -2.16 -7.76
C GLU A 66 -7.23 -2.26 -8.53
N LEU A 67 -6.19 -2.83 -7.92
CA LEU A 67 -4.90 -3.04 -8.58
C LEU A 67 -4.98 -4.02 -9.74
N LYS A 68 -5.72 -5.12 -9.60
CA LYS A 68 -5.95 -6.06 -10.71
C LYS A 68 -6.70 -5.42 -11.87
N SER A 69 -7.62 -4.49 -11.59
CA SER A 69 -8.37 -3.77 -12.63
C SER A 69 -7.50 -2.75 -13.38
N ARG A 70 -6.57 -2.08 -12.70
CA ARG A 70 -5.71 -1.04 -13.29
C ARG A 70 -4.44 -1.58 -13.93
N TYR A 71 -3.85 -2.61 -13.32
CA TYR A 71 -2.57 -3.19 -13.72
C TYR A 71 -2.75 -4.67 -14.04
N ALA A 72 -3.42 -4.97 -15.15
CA ALA A 72 -3.77 -6.34 -15.55
C ALA A 72 -2.55 -7.26 -15.71
N SER A 73 -1.38 -6.69 -15.96
CA SER A 73 -0.10 -7.39 -16.15
C SER A 73 0.75 -7.49 -14.88
N ALA A 74 0.31 -6.91 -13.76
CA ALA A 74 1.07 -6.90 -12.52
C ALA A 74 1.11 -8.29 -11.87
N GLU A 75 2.29 -8.65 -11.37
CA GLU A 75 2.40 -9.70 -10.37
C GLU A 75 2.06 -9.10 -9.00
N ILE A 76 1.06 -9.66 -8.33
CA ILE A 76 0.60 -9.12 -7.03
C ILE A 76 0.70 -10.19 -5.95
N ILE A 77 1.56 -9.95 -4.96
CA ILE A 77 1.72 -10.78 -3.76
C ILE A 77 0.87 -10.17 -2.65
N LEU A 78 0.05 -10.98 -1.99
CA LEU A 78 -0.71 -10.57 -0.81
C LEU A 78 -0.30 -11.45 0.38
N GLN A 79 0.18 -10.84 1.46
CA GLN A 79 0.66 -11.56 2.65
C GLN A 79 0.34 -10.81 3.96
N PRO A 80 0.33 -11.48 5.11
CA PRO A 80 0.27 -10.78 6.38
C PRO A 80 1.54 -9.94 6.61
N LEU A 81 1.39 -8.81 7.30
CA LEU A 81 2.53 -8.06 7.86
C LEU A 81 3.33 -8.97 8.80
N SER A 82 4.66 -8.82 8.80
CA SER A 82 5.52 -9.54 9.72
C SER A 82 5.10 -9.31 11.18
N LEU A 83 5.31 -10.30 12.05
CA LEU A 83 4.92 -10.20 13.47
C LEU A 83 5.61 -9.02 14.18
N THR A 84 6.87 -8.73 13.84
CA THR A 84 7.62 -7.61 14.40
C THR A 84 7.06 -6.28 13.93
N SER A 85 6.81 -6.11 12.63
CA SER A 85 6.18 -4.90 12.08
C SER A 85 4.75 -4.71 12.61
N GLY A 86 3.97 -5.78 12.69
CA GLY A 86 2.58 -5.77 13.17
C GLY A 86 2.47 -5.29 14.62
N ALA A 87 3.41 -5.66 15.49
CA ALA A 87 3.44 -5.21 16.89
C ALA A 87 3.66 -3.70 17.03
N HIS A 88 4.40 -3.08 16.09
CA HIS A 88 4.66 -1.63 16.10
C HIS A 88 3.58 -0.81 15.41
N MET A 89 2.91 -1.37 14.39
CA MET A 89 1.94 -0.64 13.57
C MET A 89 0.50 -0.79 14.08
N GLY A 90 0.22 -1.89 14.78
CA GLY A 90 -1.10 -2.21 15.31
C GLY A 90 -2.06 -2.81 14.26
N PRO A 91 -3.20 -3.34 14.73
CA PRO A 91 -4.21 -3.97 13.88
C PRO A 91 -4.87 -2.95 12.94
N GLY A 92 -5.23 -3.42 11.75
CA GLY A 92 -5.85 -2.60 10.71
C GLY A 92 -4.85 -1.84 9.82
N THR A 93 -3.55 -2.07 10.01
CA THR A 93 -2.50 -1.54 9.13
C THR A 93 -2.47 -2.33 7.83
N TRP A 94 -2.15 -1.65 6.74
CA TRP A 94 -1.78 -2.30 5.49
C TRP A 94 -0.66 -1.51 4.83
N ALA A 95 0.08 -2.17 3.95
CA ALA A 95 1.17 -1.56 3.21
C ALA A 95 1.14 -1.97 1.75
N VAL A 96 1.74 -1.13 0.91
CA VAL A 96 2.04 -1.44 -0.48
C VAL A 96 3.49 -1.12 -0.76
N ALA A 97 4.19 -2.06 -1.36
CA ALA A 97 5.49 -1.89 -1.97
C ALA A 97 5.40 -2.26 -3.44
N PHE A 98 6.20 -1.64 -4.28
CA PHE A 98 6.20 -1.91 -5.70
C PHE A 98 7.59 -1.82 -6.30
N LEU A 99 7.81 -2.62 -7.33
CA LEU A 99 9.00 -2.56 -8.18
C LEU A 99 8.52 -2.43 -9.63
N PRO A 100 8.91 -1.37 -10.36
CA PRO A 100 8.70 -1.32 -11.80
C PRO A 100 9.52 -2.46 -12.44
N SER A 101 9.04 -3.01 -13.55
CA SER A 101 9.79 -4.05 -14.28
C SER A 101 11.15 -3.49 -14.71
N THR A 102 12.24 -4.15 -14.33
CA THR A 102 13.55 -3.91 -14.93
C THR A 102 13.54 -4.55 -16.31
N HIS A 103 13.69 -3.73 -17.36
CA HIS A 103 14.02 -4.23 -18.70
C HIS A 103 15.45 -4.78 -18.73
#